data_AF-A0AAU9UA11-F1
#
_entry.id   AF-A0AAU9UA11-F1
#
_cell.length_a   1.000
_cell.length_b   1.000
_cell.length_c   1.000
_cell.angle_alpha   90.00
_cell.angle_beta   90.00
_cell.angle_gamma   90.00
#
_symmetry.space_group_name_H-M   'P 1'
#
loop_
_entity.id
_entity.type
_entity.pdbx_description
1 polymer ?
#
loop_
_entity_poly.entity_id
_entity_poly.type
_entity_poly.pdbx_seq_one_letter_code
_entity_poly.pdbx_strand_id
1 'polypeptide(L)'
;MGGVDELDQSVSLYRIAVHGKKWWWILFTYVIDMPVSNACRLHAMTNNNPMDQLMFRRHIARFYLRQGEQTKSRQAASVVERLPQDGKCLKTLCVEKACYENFHT
;
A
#
# COMPACT_ATOMS: atom_id res chain seq x y z
N MET A 1 12.74 1.76 32.64
CA MET A 1 12.10 1.46 31.34
C MET A 1 12.92 0.36 30.71
N GLY A 2 12.37 -0.85 30.62
CA GLY A 2 13.03 -2.00 30.02
C GLY A 2 12.89 -2.00 28.50
N GLY A 3 13.59 -2.92 27.82
CA GLY A 3 13.50 -3.03 26.35
C GLY A 3 12.10 -3.34 25.82
N VAL A 4 11.22 -3.92 26.64
CA VAL A 4 9.80 -4.13 26.32
C VAL A 4 9.04 -2.80 26.29
N ASP A 5 9.29 -1.91 27.25
CA ASP A 5 8.63 -0.59 27.32
C ASP A 5 9.02 0.28 26.11
N GLU A 6 10.29 0.22 25.70
CA GLU A 6 10.78 0.93 24.52
C GLU A 6 10.14 0.41 23.22
N LEU A 7 9.98 -0.91 23.11
CA LEU A 7 9.30 -1.53 21.97
C LEU A 7 7.84 -1.09 21.91
N ASP A 8 7.10 -1.21 23.01
CA ASP A 8 5.69 -0.84 23.08
C ASP A 8 5.48 0.66 22.79
N GLN A 9 6.39 1.53 23.25
CA GLN A 9 6.37 2.94 22.90
C GLN A 9 6.55 3.15 21.39
N SER A 10 7.54 2.49 20.77
CA SER A 10 7.81 2.62 19.33
C SER A 10 6.68 2.07 18.44
N VAL A 11 5.98 1.03 18.90
CA VAL A 11 4.82 0.44 18.21
C VAL A 11 3.60 1.34 18.38
N SER A 12 3.39 1.92 19.56
CA SER A 12 2.28 2.83 19.84
C SER A 12 2.32 4.09 18.96
N LEU A 13 3.50 4.65 18.70
CA LEU A 13 3.68 5.86 17.88
C LEU A 13 3.22 5.72 16.42
N TYR A 14 3.37 4.55 15.82
CA TYR A 14 3.06 4.31 14.40
C TYR A 14 2.10 3.14 14.18
N ARG A 15 1.28 2.83 15.18
CA ARG A 15 0.36 1.68 15.18
C ARG A 15 -0.54 1.70 13.95
N ILE A 16 -0.67 0.55 13.28
CA ILE A 16 -1.60 0.37 12.17
C ILE A 16 -3.05 0.51 12.69
N ALA A 17 -3.71 1.64 12.39
CA ALA A 17 -5.08 1.94 12.80
C ALA A 17 -6.16 1.26 11.91
N VAL A 18 -5.88 0.05 11.43
CA VAL A 18 -6.86 -0.71 10.62
C VAL A 18 -7.71 -1.52 11.58
N HIS A 19 -8.98 -1.14 11.72
CA HIS A 19 -9.94 -1.88 12.52
C HIS A 19 -10.65 -2.93 11.64
N GLY A 20 -10.20 -4.18 11.73
CA GLY A 20 -10.89 -5.31 11.14
C GLY A 20 -12.14 -5.70 11.95
N LYS A 21 -13.13 -6.34 11.31
CA LYS A 21 -14.34 -6.87 12.01
C LYS A 21 -14.03 -8.02 12.98
N LYS A 22 -12.85 -8.63 12.87
CA LYS A 22 -12.41 -9.77 13.69
C LYS A 22 -11.46 -9.29 14.78
N TRP A 23 -11.70 -9.69 16.03
CA TRP A 23 -10.88 -9.33 17.19
C TRP A 23 -9.39 -9.68 17.03
N TRP A 24 -9.08 -10.79 16.35
CA TRP A 24 -7.72 -11.24 16.10
C TRP A 24 -6.92 -10.32 15.15
N TRP A 25 -7.59 -9.43 14.42
CA TRP A 25 -6.91 -8.53 13.47
C TRP A 25 -5.85 -7.65 14.15
N ILE A 26 -6.08 -7.26 15.40
CA ILE A 26 -5.14 -6.47 16.20
C ILE A 26 -3.83 -7.24 16.43
N LEU A 27 -3.91 -8.56 16.65
CA LEU A 27 -2.74 -9.41 16.83
C LEU A 27 -1.94 -9.52 15.53
N PHE A 28 -2.62 -9.68 14.41
CA PHE A 28 -1.99 -9.74 13.09
C PHE A 28 -1.20 -8.46 12.77
N THR A 29 -1.81 -7.30 12.98
CA THR A 29 -1.12 -6.02 12.73
C THR A 29 0.05 -5.80 13.68
N TYR A 30 -0.07 -6.23 14.94
CA TYR A 30 1.01 -6.13 15.93
C TYR A 30 2.23 -6.98 15.52
N VAL A 31 2.01 -8.19 15.01
CA VAL A 31 3.08 -9.07 14.49
C VAL A 31 3.84 -8.45 13.33
N ILE A 32 3.21 -7.54 12.56
CA ILE A 32 3.88 -6.80 11.47
C ILE A 32 4.61 -5.57 12.01
N ASP A 33 3.99 -4.82 12.93
CA ASP A 33 4.57 -3.59 13.48
C ASP A 33 5.84 -3.86 14.31
N MET A 34 5.87 -4.96 15.07
CA MET A 34 7.00 -5.35 15.93
C MET A 34 8.34 -5.52 15.20
N PRO A 35 8.45 -6.37 14.15
CA PRO A 35 9.69 -6.53 13.40
C PRO A 35 10.09 -5.28 12.64
N VAL A 36 9.14 -4.46 12.17
CA VAL A 36 9.44 -3.19 11.47
C VAL A 36 10.12 -2.20 12.42
N SER A 37 9.63 -2.07 13.65
CA SER A 37 10.28 -1.23 14.67
C SER A 37 11.69 -1.74 15.02
N ASN A 38 11.85 -3.05 15.20
CA ASN A 38 13.16 -3.65 15.47
C ASN A 38 14.15 -3.50 14.30
N ALA A 39 13.69 -3.67 13.06
CA ALA A 39 14.51 -3.46 11.88
C ALA A 39 14.98 -2.01 11.76
N CYS A 40 14.15 -1.04 12.12
CA CYS A 40 14.54 0.37 12.17
C CYS A 40 15.63 0.62 13.22
N ARG A 41 15.53 -0.03 14.40
CA ARG A 41 16.55 0.06 15.45
C ARG A 41 17.89 -0.55 15.01
N LEU A 42 17.86 -1.73 14.39
CA LEU A 42 19.04 -2.37 13.81
C LEU A 42 19.66 -1.52 12.69
N HIS A 43 18.84 -0.93 11.83
CA HIS A 43 19.30 -0.02 10.78
C HIS A 43 20.04 1.19 11.38
N ALA A 44 19.51 1.78 12.46
CA ALA A 44 20.16 2.89 13.15
C ALA A 44 21.46 2.50 13.88
N MET A 45 21.57 1.25 14.34
CA MET A 45 22.80 0.73 14.93
C MET A 45 23.89 0.45 13.90
N THR A 46 23.49 0.03 12.69
CA THR A 46 24.42 -0.40 11.63
C THR A 46 24.87 0.77 10.76
N ASN A 47 24.02 1.77 10.54
CA ASN A 47 24.31 2.90 9.66
C ASN A 47 24.65 4.16 10.45
N ASN A 48 25.68 4.89 10.01
CA ASN A 48 26.07 6.19 10.60
C ASN A 48 25.03 7.30 10.37
N ASN A 49 24.05 7.08 9.50
CA ASN A 49 22.94 8.00 9.25
C ASN A 49 21.64 7.44 9.84
N PRO A 50 21.28 7.83 11.08
CA PRO A 50 20.02 7.41 11.67
C PRO A 50 18.86 8.00 10.85
N MET A 51 17.91 7.14 10.47
CA MET A 51 16.71 7.53 9.75
C MET A 51 15.51 7.48 10.69
N ASP A 52 14.60 8.45 10.58
CA ASP A 52 13.36 8.46 11.34
C ASP A 52 12.48 7.23 11.01
N GLN A 53 11.74 6.73 12.00
CA GLN A 53 10.93 5.52 11.88
C GLN A 53 9.84 5.68 10.82
N LEU A 54 9.30 6.89 10.65
CA LEU A 54 8.33 7.20 9.58
C LEU A 54 8.97 7.06 8.19
N MET A 55 10.17 7.61 8.02
CA MET A 55 10.89 7.55 6.74
C MET A 55 11.27 6.11 6.39
N PHE A 56 11.66 5.31 7.39
CA PHE A 56 11.90 3.88 7.23
C PHE A 56 10.67 3.13 6.74
N ARG A 57 9.52 3.32 7.40
CA ARG A 57 8.23 2.72 6.97
C ARG A 57 7.84 3.17 5.55
N ARG A 58 8.02 4.45 5.22
CA ARG A 58 7.75 4.98 3.87
C ARG A 58 8.65 4.37 2.81
N HIS A 59 9.92 4.14 3.14
CA HIS A 59 10.87 3.50 2.24
C HIS A 59 10.45 2.05 1.94
N ILE A 60 10.10 1.29 2.98
CA ILE A 60 9.58 -0.09 2.87
C ILE A 60 8.31 -0.11 2.01
N ALA A 61 7.33 0.76 2.30
CA ALA A 61 6.10 0.82 1.54
C ALA A 61 6.34 1.11 0.04
N ARG A 62 7.20 2.10 -0.26
CA ARG A 62 7.57 2.43 -1.65
C ARG A 62 8.29 1.29 -2.35
N PHE A 63 9.17 0.58 -1.65
CA PHE A 63 9.88 -0.58 -2.18
C PHE A 63 8.90 -1.67 -2.63
N TYR A 64 7.96 -2.06 -1.75
CA TYR A 64 6.95 -3.06 -2.08
C TYR A 64 5.95 -2.61 -3.14
N LEU A 65 5.55 -1.33 -3.16
CA LEU A 65 4.68 -0.79 -4.20
C LEU A 65 5.32 -0.88 -5.59
N ARG A 66 6.59 -0.46 -5.71
CA ARG A 66 7.35 -0.57 -6.97
C ARG A 66 7.52 -2.02 -7.41
N GLN A 67 7.75 -2.94 -6.48
CA GLN A 67 7.85 -4.37 -6.78
C GLN A 67 6.51 -4.94 -7.28
N GLY A 68 5.39 -4.49 -6.70
CA GLY A 68 4.04 -4.84 -7.14
C GLY A 68 3.73 -4.35 -8.56
N GLU A 69 4.15 -3.14 -8.90
CA GLU A 69 3.99 -2.56 -10.24
C GLU A 69 4.74 -3.36 -11.31
N GLN A 70 5.92 -3.88 -11.00
CA GLN A 70 6.68 -4.73 -11.93
C GLN A 70 6.11 -6.15 -12.08
N THR A 71 5.29 -6.61 -11.12
CA THR A 71 4.86 -8.02 -11.06
C THR A 71 3.63 -8.34 -11.91
N LYS A 72 2.80 -7.38 -12.33
CA LYS A 72 1.78 -7.56 -13.40
C LYS A 72 1.02 -6.26 -13.64
N SER A 73 1.11 -5.74 -14.87
CA SER A 73 -0.09 -5.24 -15.56
C SER A 73 -1.12 -6.37 -15.51
N ARG A 74 -2.05 -6.31 -14.55
CA ARG A 74 -3.34 -6.97 -14.77
C ARG A 74 -3.95 -6.18 -15.91
N GLN A 75 -3.93 -6.74 -17.13
CA GLN A 75 -4.83 -6.27 -18.16
C GLN A 75 -6.21 -6.19 -17.52
N ALA A 76 -6.83 -5.00 -17.58
CA ALA A 76 -8.20 -4.86 -17.15
C ALA A 76 -9.01 -5.93 -17.87
N ALA A 77 -9.97 -6.56 -17.18
CA ALA A 77 -10.83 -7.57 -17.79
C ALA A 77 -11.60 -7.03 -19.03
N SER A 78 -11.55 -5.71 -19.26
CA SER A 78 -12.06 -5.00 -20.43
C SER A 78 -11.08 -4.90 -21.61
N VAL A 79 -9.88 -5.50 -21.57
CA VAL A 79 -9.01 -5.56 -22.75
C VAL A 79 -9.65 -6.48 -23.79
N VAL A 80 -10.47 -5.87 -24.65
CA VAL A 80 -11.01 -6.51 -25.85
C VAL A 80 -9.90 -6.55 -26.89
N GLU A 81 -9.59 -7.75 -27.38
CA GLU A 81 -8.43 -8.11 -28.23
C GLU A 81 -8.35 -7.36 -29.59
N ARG A 82 -9.32 -6.50 -29.92
CA ARG A 82 -9.40 -5.79 -31.21
C ARG A 82 -9.52 -4.27 -31.12
N LEU A 83 -9.10 -3.64 -30.02
CA LEU A 83 -9.06 -2.18 -29.96
C LEU A 83 -7.62 -1.67 -29.92
N PRO A 84 -7.19 -0.82 -30.87
CA PRO A 84 -5.86 -0.22 -30.88
C PRO A 84 -5.63 0.56 -29.58
N GLN A 85 -4.60 0.18 -28.82
CA GLN A 85 -4.20 0.86 -27.59
C GLN A 85 -3.26 2.02 -27.92
N ASP A 86 -3.75 2.98 -28.71
CA ASP A 86 -2.99 4.18 -29.04
C ASP A 86 -3.10 5.18 -27.88
N GLY A 87 -2.21 5.00 -26.89
CA GLY A 87 -1.40 6.03 -26.21
C GLY A 87 -2.01 7.33 -25.69
N LYS A 88 -3.32 7.57 -25.74
CA LYS A 88 -3.94 8.82 -25.24
C LYS A 88 -5.21 8.48 -24.48
N CYS A 89 -5.04 8.45 -23.16
CA CYS A 89 -6.08 8.48 -22.15
C CYS A 89 -7.06 9.63 -22.44
N LEU A 90 -8.21 9.36 -23.08
CA LEU A 90 -9.29 10.35 -23.17
C LEU A 90 -10.66 9.78 -23.55
N LYS A 91 -11.15 8.67 -22.96
CA LYS A 91 -12.52 8.20 -23.24
C LYS A 91 -13.22 7.55 -22.04
N THR A 92 -13.52 8.34 -21.01
CA THR A 92 -14.64 8.04 -20.10
C THR A 92 -15.92 8.78 -20.48
N LEU A 93 -15.88 9.70 -21.45
CA LEU A 93 -16.99 10.62 -21.75
C LEU A 93 -17.83 10.29 -23.00
N CYS A 94 -17.49 9.26 -23.79
CA CYS A 94 -18.22 8.97 -25.04
C CYS A 94 -19.15 7.76 -25.00
N VAL A 95 -19.05 6.86 -24.02
CA VAL A 95 -19.90 5.65 -23.96
C VAL A 95 -21.30 5.98 -23.42
N GLU A 96 -21.42 7.04 -22.61
CA GLU A 96 -22.70 7.39 -21.96
C GLU A 96 -23.73 8.00 -22.92
N LYS A 97 -23.30 8.74 -23.95
CA LYS A 97 -24.25 9.39 -24.88
C LYS A 97 -24.94 8.40 -25.83
N ALA A 98 -24.25 7.38 -26.31
CA ALA A 98 -24.84 6.42 -27.24
C ALA A 98 -25.85 5.47 -26.58
N CYS A 99 -25.76 5.26 -25.27
CA CYS A 99 -26.67 4.36 -24.56
C CYS A 99 -27.98 5.05 -24.15
N TYR A 100 -28.00 6.38 -23.97
CA TYR A 100 -29.20 7.12 -23.56
C TYR A 100 -30.18 7.37 -24.72
N GLU A 101 -29.68 7.53 -25.94
CA GLU A 101 -30.53 7.81 -27.12
C GLU A 101 -31.30 6.58 -27.65
N ASN A 102 -30.88 5.35 -27.30
CA ASN A 102 -31.52 4.13 -27.78
C ASN A 102 -32.62 3.58 -26.85
N PHE A 103 -32.89 4.22 -25.70
CA PHE A 103 -33.87 3.74 -24.73
C PHE A 103 -35.22 4.48 -24.78
N HIS A 104 -35.40 5.42 -25.71
CA HIS A 104 -36.58 6.31 -25.74
C HIS A 104 -37.28 6.46 -27.10
N THR A 105 -37.25 5.42 -27.95
CA THR A 105 -38.16 5.26 -29.10
C THR A 105 -38.90 3.95 -29.03
#